data_AF-A0A6N4R4B0-F1
#
_entry.id   AF-A0A6N4R4B0-F1
#
_cell.length_a   1.000
_cell.length_b   1.000
_cell.length_c   1.000
_cell.angle_alpha   90.00
_cell.angle_beta   90.00
_cell.angle_gamma   90.00
#
_symmetry.space_group_name_H-M   'P 1'
#
loop_
_entity.id
_entity.type
_entity.pdbx_description
1 polymer ?
#
loop_
_entity_poly.entity_id
_entity_poly.type
_entity_poly.pdbx_seq_one_letter_code
_entity_poly.pdbx_strand_id
1 'polypeptide(L)'
;MMTKRRPNQRPYLPAMNKIFRPFSVFTSLKALWAGQGGAMFGMDARIALIVAAILTAAGGITIMSRLEGSKVQAAEMQVEQLREALNRYYTQVGINQLPPTLDDLFREATIADASLRRDPWGNPWEYSRATATVRIEDTPITMQLAVIYSRGKDGVAESGAVSSENDYNAWMTRGDDVGVKYISRDVEMRRLQEYRGRAQLIVDKIEAVESAAFLEAQNTCSTGGDNIPTWCTSLEGKNYTLFNYYPMSDADDTSGVVYYADKVQGKRAYASGNLAEMQQMMIDLGLPAAYAQDPWGRVLMYSPNITQRTDPPFSASICFSSGENCLNR
;
A
#
# COMPACT_ATOMS: atom_id res chain seq x y z
N MET A 1 -50.76 -34.71 17.93
CA MET A 1 -50.64 -33.83 19.11
C MET A 1 -50.04 -32.51 18.62
N MET A 2 -50.80 -31.45 18.25
CA MET A 2 -51.66 -30.58 19.07
C MET A 2 -50.92 -30.18 20.36
N THR A 3 -50.48 -28.94 20.60
CA THR A 3 -51.14 -27.62 20.63
C THR A 3 -50.03 -26.55 20.86
N LYS A 4 -50.14 -25.21 20.76
CA LYS A 4 -51.22 -24.24 20.58
C LYS A 4 -50.57 -22.89 20.17
N ARG A 5 -51.19 -22.19 19.20
CA ARG A 5 -50.98 -20.76 18.90
C ARG A 5 -51.49 -19.88 20.07
N ARG A 6 -50.95 -18.66 20.23
CA ARG A 6 -51.70 -17.40 19.99
C ARG A 6 -50.84 -16.11 20.08
N PRO A 7 -51.31 -15.00 19.48
CA PRO A 7 -50.59 -13.75 19.25
C PRO A 7 -51.17 -12.52 20.00
N ASN A 8 -50.62 -11.33 19.68
CA ASN A 8 -51.20 -9.98 19.78
C ASN A 8 -51.30 -9.32 21.17
N GLN A 9 -50.79 -8.08 21.28
CA GLN A 9 -51.62 -6.87 21.45
C GLN A 9 -50.77 -5.58 21.46
N ARG A 10 -51.05 -4.66 20.52
CA ARG A 10 -50.95 -3.20 20.72
C ARG A 10 -52.30 -2.71 21.23
N PRO A 11 -52.34 -1.66 22.05
CA PRO A 11 -53.15 -0.47 21.76
C PRO A 11 -52.51 0.82 22.35
N TYR A 12 -52.91 2.09 22.18
CA TYR A 12 -53.84 2.89 21.35
C TYR A 12 -53.45 4.36 21.66
N LEU A 13 -53.37 5.22 20.64
CA LEU A 13 -53.57 6.68 20.78
C LEU A 13 -55.07 6.95 21.01
N PRO A 14 -55.43 8.10 21.60
CA PRO A 14 -56.60 8.84 21.13
C PRO A 14 -56.23 10.22 20.59
N ALA A 15 -56.97 10.59 19.55
CA ALA A 15 -56.99 11.87 18.86
C ALA A 15 -58.09 12.79 19.42
N MET A 16 -58.13 14.01 18.85
CA MET A 16 -59.23 15.01 18.85
C MET A 16 -59.33 15.96 20.06
N ASN A 17 -59.65 17.25 19.94
CA ASN A 17 -60.13 18.02 18.79
C ASN A 17 -59.91 19.54 18.97
N LYS A 18 -59.93 20.20 17.81
CA LYS A 18 -59.91 21.63 17.46
C LYS A 18 -60.89 22.52 18.26
N ILE A 19 -60.54 23.81 18.49
CA ILE A 19 -61.45 24.98 18.39
C ILE A 19 -60.64 26.28 18.04
N PHE A 20 -60.96 26.84 16.86
CA PHE A 20 -61.00 28.25 16.41
C PHE A 20 -59.80 29.24 16.47
N ARG A 21 -59.50 29.78 15.27
CA ARG A 21 -58.81 31.06 14.94
C ARG A 21 -59.81 32.25 15.02
N PRO A 22 -59.50 33.47 14.51
CA PRO A 22 -58.34 34.38 14.59
C PRO A 22 -58.76 35.78 15.11
N PHE A 23 -57.84 36.72 15.40
CA PHE A 23 -58.01 38.14 15.04
C PHE A 23 -56.69 38.89 15.15
N SER A 24 -56.39 39.66 14.10
CA SER A 24 -55.38 40.71 14.03
C SER A 24 -55.58 41.78 15.11
N VAL A 25 -54.52 42.50 15.49
CA VAL A 25 -54.37 43.96 15.28
C VAL A 25 -53.07 44.45 15.92
N PHE A 26 -52.32 45.20 15.11
CA PHE A 26 -51.24 46.09 15.50
C PHE A 26 -51.66 47.04 16.62
N THR A 27 -50.86 47.14 17.69
CA THR A 27 -50.83 48.39 18.47
C THR A 27 -49.48 48.65 19.12
N SER A 28 -48.85 49.71 18.60
CA SER A 28 -48.12 50.73 19.36
C SER A 28 -46.74 50.39 19.93
N LEU A 29 -45.76 50.39 19.02
CA LEU A 29 -44.51 51.15 19.21
C LEU A 29 -44.86 52.60 19.57
N LYS A 30 -44.85 52.94 20.87
CA LYS A 30 -44.69 54.30 21.41
C LYS A 30 -44.83 54.25 22.92
N ALA A 31 -43.71 54.32 23.63
CA ALA A 31 -43.51 55.10 24.85
C ALA A 31 -42.26 54.62 25.60
N LEU A 32 -41.08 54.99 25.09
CA LEU A 32 -39.90 55.06 25.95
C LEU A 32 -38.92 56.14 25.48
N TRP A 33 -39.45 57.26 24.98
CA TRP A 33 -38.68 58.50 24.84
C TRP A 33 -39.63 59.68 25.08
N ALA A 34 -39.72 60.10 26.35
CA ALA A 34 -39.96 61.49 26.73
C ALA A 34 -38.64 61.96 27.33
N GLY A 35 -38.03 63.09 27.00
CA GLY A 35 -38.31 64.18 26.09
C GLY A 35 -37.11 65.15 26.22
N GLN A 36 -37.11 66.23 25.44
CA GLN A 36 -36.03 67.23 25.22
C GLN A 36 -34.94 66.73 24.27
N GLY A 37 -34.67 67.30 23.10
CA GLY A 37 -35.05 68.58 22.52
C GLY A 37 -33.89 69.02 21.63
N GLY A 38 -34.14 69.35 20.36
CA GLY A 38 -33.20 70.10 19.52
C GLY A 38 -32.22 69.29 18.67
N ALA A 39 -32.51 69.21 17.37
CA ALA A 39 -31.57 69.24 16.24
C ALA A 39 -30.12 68.74 16.42
N MET A 40 -29.88 67.43 16.57
CA MET A 40 -28.55 66.83 16.36
C MET A 40 -28.63 65.40 15.77
N PHE A 41 -29.30 65.22 14.62
CA PHE A 41 -29.31 63.94 13.89
C PHE A 41 -28.65 64.02 12.50
N GLY A 42 -27.70 64.94 12.33
CA GLY A 42 -26.98 65.10 11.06
C GLY A 42 -25.54 64.59 11.06
N MET A 43 -24.79 64.86 12.13
CA MET A 43 -23.32 64.72 12.14
C MET A 43 -22.82 63.62 13.07
N ASP A 44 -23.28 63.56 14.32
CA ASP A 44 -22.86 62.52 15.28
C ASP A 44 -23.32 61.11 14.91
N ALA A 45 -24.51 60.97 14.32
CA ALA A 45 -24.97 59.69 13.80
C ALA A 45 -24.08 59.20 12.63
N ARG A 46 -23.53 60.11 11.82
CA ARG A 46 -22.60 59.76 10.73
C ARG A 46 -21.24 59.39 11.27
N ILE A 47 -20.72 60.12 12.26
CA ILE A 47 -19.45 59.79 12.92
C ILE A 47 -19.55 58.45 13.64
N ALA A 48 -20.63 58.19 14.38
CA ALA A 48 -20.86 56.90 15.03
C ALA A 48 -20.95 55.74 14.01
N LEU A 49 -21.62 55.95 12.87
CA LEU A 49 -21.74 54.94 11.81
C LEU A 49 -20.40 54.73 11.08
N ILE A 50 -19.60 55.78 10.90
CA ILE A 50 -18.23 55.70 10.36
C ILE A 50 -17.30 54.97 11.33
N VAL A 51 -17.34 55.28 12.63
CA VAL A 51 -16.52 54.63 13.65
C VAL A 51 -16.95 53.16 13.83
N ALA A 52 -18.25 52.86 13.82
CA ALA A 52 -18.75 51.49 13.81
C ALA A 52 -18.33 50.74 12.54
N ALA A 53 -18.39 51.37 11.36
CA ALA A 53 -17.92 50.78 10.11
C ALA A 53 -16.41 50.53 10.11
N ILE A 54 -15.60 51.45 10.63
CA ILE A 54 -14.14 51.30 10.77
C ILE A 54 -13.79 50.21 11.79
N LEU A 55 -14.48 50.15 12.93
CA LEU A 55 -14.28 49.09 13.93
C LEU A 55 -14.73 47.71 13.43
N THR A 56 -15.84 47.64 12.69
CA THR A 56 -16.31 46.38 12.09
C THR A 56 -15.38 45.94 10.95
N ALA A 57 -14.86 46.87 10.16
CA ALA A 57 -13.86 46.59 9.13
C ALA A 57 -12.52 46.11 9.74
N ALA A 58 -12.03 46.77 10.79
CA ALA A 58 -10.77 46.41 11.46
C ALA A 58 -10.87 45.07 12.22
N GLY A 59 -12.00 44.80 12.89
CA GLY A 59 -12.27 43.52 13.55
C GLY A 59 -12.47 42.37 12.57
N GLY A 60 -13.09 42.63 11.41
CA GLY A 60 -13.26 41.64 10.35
C GLY A 60 -11.94 41.18 9.75
N ILE A 61 -11.00 42.10 9.49
CA ILE A 61 -9.70 41.77 8.87
C ILE A 61 -8.85 40.86 9.76
N THR A 62 -8.87 41.08 11.08
CA THR A 62 -8.09 40.25 12.03
C THR A 62 -8.69 38.86 12.24
N ILE A 63 -10.02 38.73 12.28
CA ILE A 63 -10.70 37.42 12.33
C ILE A 63 -10.50 36.66 11.02
N MET A 64 -10.63 37.34 9.88
CA MET A 64 -10.40 36.73 8.56
C MET A 64 -8.96 36.23 8.42
N SER A 65 -7.96 37.03 8.82
CA SER A 65 -6.55 36.63 8.80
C SER A 65 -6.26 35.40 9.67
N ARG A 66 -6.89 35.28 10.85
CA ARG A 66 -6.79 34.09 11.70
C ARG A 66 -7.47 32.86 11.09
N LEU A 67 -8.64 33.05 10.47
CA LEU A 67 -9.34 31.98 9.77
C LEU A 67 -8.53 31.49 8.55
N GLU A 68 -7.91 32.39 7.79
CA GLU A 68 -7.04 31.99 6.67
C GLU A 68 -5.80 31.24 7.18
N GLY A 69 -5.13 31.72 8.23
CA GLY A 69 -4.02 30.98 8.84
C GLY A 69 -4.44 29.58 9.30
N SER A 70 -5.63 29.45 9.89
CA SER A 70 -6.19 28.16 10.28
C SER A 70 -6.50 27.25 9.09
N LYS A 71 -6.94 27.80 7.95
CA LYS A 71 -7.19 27.03 6.73
C LYS A 71 -5.90 26.55 6.08
N VAL A 72 -4.88 27.39 6.02
CA VAL A 72 -3.55 27.00 5.52
C VAL A 72 -2.97 25.87 6.37
N GLN A 73 -3.00 26.01 7.70
CA GLN A 73 -2.54 24.97 8.61
C GLN A 73 -3.35 23.67 8.45
N ALA A 74 -4.67 23.77 8.28
CA ALA A 74 -5.50 22.61 8.01
C ALA A 74 -5.11 21.96 6.66
N ALA A 75 -4.85 22.74 5.61
CA ALA A 75 -4.45 22.23 4.31
C ALA A 75 -3.12 21.47 4.38
N GLU A 76 -2.12 22.02 5.09
CA GLU A 76 -0.84 21.36 5.34
C GLU A 76 -1.02 20.01 6.06
N MET A 77 -1.86 19.96 7.10
CA MET A 77 -2.14 18.72 7.81
C MET A 77 -2.91 17.70 6.95
N GLN A 78 -3.89 18.16 6.17
CA GLN A 78 -4.71 17.29 5.33
C GLN A 78 -3.91 16.71 4.16
N VAL A 79 -3.04 17.51 3.52
CA VAL A 79 -2.20 17.03 2.42
C VAL A 79 -1.17 16.01 2.89
N GLU A 80 -0.66 16.17 4.11
CA GLU A 80 0.20 15.18 4.77
C GLU A 80 -0.53 13.86 5.06
N GLN A 81 -1.79 13.92 5.48
CA GLN A 81 -2.63 12.72 5.63
C GLN A 81 -2.89 12.02 4.30
N LEU A 82 -3.12 12.78 3.22
CA LEU A 82 -3.24 12.24 1.86
C LEU A 82 -1.93 11.58 1.41
N ARG A 83 -0.77 12.16 1.73
CA ARG A 83 0.55 11.55 1.45
C ARG A 83 0.71 10.21 2.16
N GLU A 84 0.37 10.14 3.44
CA GLU A 84 0.45 8.88 4.19
C GLU A 84 -0.52 7.83 3.64
N ALA A 85 -1.71 8.26 3.19
CA ALA A 85 -2.63 7.36 2.51
C ALA A 85 -2.09 6.86 1.16
N LEU A 86 -1.41 7.69 0.37
CA LEU A 86 -0.70 7.20 -0.83
C LEU A 86 0.34 6.14 -0.46
N ASN A 87 1.09 6.35 0.63
CA ASN A 87 2.07 5.38 1.12
C ASN A 87 1.42 4.04 1.51
N ARG A 88 0.30 4.08 2.26
CA ARG A 88 -0.48 2.88 2.60
C ARG A 88 -1.04 2.19 1.37
N TYR A 89 -1.60 2.93 0.41
CA TYR A 89 -2.09 2.37 -0.83
C TYR A 89 -0.98 1.65 -1.59
N TYR A 90 0.17 2.30 -1.74
CA TYR A 90 1.33 1.75 -2.45
C TYR A 90 1.89 0.47 -1.82
N THR A 91 1.83 0.38 -0.49
CA THR A 91 2.36 -0.75 0.27
C THR A 91 1.37 -1.91 0.40
N GLN A 92 0.05 -1.67 0.41
CA GLN A 92 -0.96 -2.66 0.75
C GLN A 92 -1.94 -3.01 -0.37
N VAL A 93 -2.30 -2.05 -1.23
CA VAL A 93 -3.38 -2.21 -2.21
C VAL A 93 -2.81 -2.32 -3.63
N GLY A 94 -2.15 -1.26 -4.08
CA GLY A 94 -1.72 -1.13 -5.47
C GLY A 94 -0.39 -1.76 -5.81
N ILE A 95 0.24 -2.50 -4.88
CA ILE A 95 1.61 -3.06 -4.92
C ILE A 95 2.36 -2.67 -6.21
N ASN A 96 3.23 -1.66 -6.10
CA ASN A 96 4.04 -1.08 -7.20
C ASN A 96 3.32 -0.05 -8.08
N GLN A 97 2.07 0.30 -7.75
CA GLN A 97 1.31 1.34 -8.42
C GLN A 97 0.68 2.29 -7.43
N LEU A 98 0.72 3.58 -7.77
CA LEU A 98 -0.07 4.62 -7.12
C LEU A 98 -1.48 4.64 -7.68
N PRO A 99 -2.48 5.10 -6.91
CA PRO A 99 -3.84 5.19 -7.40
C PRO A 99 -3.91 6.09 -8.65
N PRO A 100 -4.77 5.78 -9.64
CA PRO A 100 -5.01 6.67 -10.77
C PRO A 100 -5.53 8.06 -10.35
N THR A 101 -6.36 8.12 -9.30
CA THR A 101 -6.98 9.34 -8.78
C THR A 101 -7.00 9.33 -7.25
N LEU A 102 -7.09 10.51 -6.62
CA LEU A 102 -7.20 10.56 -5.15
C LEU A 102 -8.51 9.96 -4.62
N ASP A 103 -9.58 9.93 -5.42
CA ASP A 103 -10.84 9.29 -5.05
C ASP A 103 -10.66 7.79 -4.75
N ASP A 104 -9.68 7.14 -5.38
CA ASP A 104 -9.37 5.72 -5.19
C ASP A 104 -8.89 5.40 -3.77
N LEU A 105 -8.25 6.37 -3.11
CA LEU A 105 -7.83 6.23 -1.70
C LEU A 105 -9.04 6.08 -0.76
N PHE A 106 -10.17 6.68 -1.12
CA PHE A 106 -11.42 6.57 -0.35
C PHE A 106 -12.21 5.33 -0.72
N ARG A 107 -12.15 4.89 -2.00
CA ARG A 107 -12.83 3.67 -2.47
C ARG A 107 -12.23 2.42 -1.84
N GLU A 108 -10.91 2.34 -1.81
CA GLU A 108 -10.14 1.21 -1.26
C GLU A 108 -9.95 1.31 0.27
N ALA A 109 -10.76 2.12 0.96
CA ALA A 109 -10.75 2.33 2.41
C ALA A 109 -9.37 2.69 3.02
N THR A 110 -8.46 3.25 2.22
CA THR A 110 -7.15 3.73 2.72
C THR A 110 -7.30 5.03 3.52
N ILE A 111 -8.40 5.75 3.29
CA ILE A 111 -8.86 6.93 4.04
C ILE A 111 -10.34 6.76 4.39
N ALA A 112 -10.67 6.84 5.68
CA ALA A 112 -12.05 6.82 6.16
C ALA A 112 -12.68 8.21 6.28
N ASP A 113 -11.86 9.25 6.44
CA ASP A 113 -12.34 10.62 6.66
C ASP A 113 -12.76 11.28 5.34
N ALA A 114 -14.08 11.37 5.11
CA ALA A 114 -14.64 12.00 3.92
C ALA A 114 -14.35 13.51 3.82
N SER A 115 -13.94 14.18 4.91
CA SER A 115 -13.59 15.60 4.88
C SER A 115 -12.33 15.89 4.04
N LEU A 116 -11.46 14.90 3.86
CA LEU A 116 -10.23 15.02 3.08
C LEU A 116 -10.45 15.01 1.56
N ARG A 117 -11.68 14.82 1.07
CA ARG A 117 -11.97 14.80 -0.38
C ARG A 117 -11.78 16.16 -1.04
N ARG A 118 -11.85 17.24 -0.25
CA ARG A 118 -11.68 18.62 -0.72
C ARG A 118 -10.74 19.34 0.23
N ASP A 119 -10.12 20.39 -0.26
CA ASP A 119 -9.27 21.24 0.57
C ASP A 119 -10.11 22.15 1.50
N PRO A 120 -9.48 22.90 2.43
CA PRO A 120 -10.19 23.79 3.35
C PRO A 120 -10.92 24.98 2.72
N TRP A 121 -10.69 25.24 1.43
CA TRP A 121 -11.41 26.24 0.63
C TRP A 121 -12.53 25.63 -0.20
N GLY A 122 -12.67 24.30 -0.21
CA GLY A 122 -13.71 23.55 -0.91
C GLY A 122 -13.33 23.12 -2.33
N ASN A 123 -12.11 23.39 -2.77
CA ASN A 123 -11.62 22.97 -4.08
C ASN A 123 -11.23 21.48 -4.06
N PRO A 124 -11.28 20.79 -5.22
CA PRO A 124 -10.68 19.47 -5.32
C PRO A 124 -9.15 19.58 -5.16
N TRP A 125 -8.56 18.54 -4.58
CA TRP A 125 -7.11 18.39 -4.57
C TRP A 125 -6.59 18.10 -5.97
N GLU A 126 -5.51 18.78 -6.35
CA GLU A 126 -4.75 18.45 -7.55
C GLU A 126 -3.82 17.28 -7.27
N TYR A 127 -3.75 16.37 -8.24
CA TYR A 127 -2.95 15.15 -8.14
C TYR A 127 -2.31 14.84 -9.48
N SER A 128 -0.99 14.67 -9.46
CA SER A 128 -0.24 14.21 -10.63
C SER A 128 0.86 13.25 -10.20
N ARG A 129 1.22 12.37 -11.12
CA ARG A 129 2.10 11.23 -10.86
C ARG A 129 3.05 11.00 -12.02
N ALA A 130 4.24 10.56 -11.68
CA ALA A 130 5.27 10.18 -12.62
C ALA A 130 5.99 8.93 -12.11
N THR A 131 6.73 8.27 -12.99
CA THR A 131 7.61 7.15 -12.63
C THR A 131 9.04 7.53 -12.94
N ALA A 132 9.97 7.11 -12.09
CA ALA A 132 11.40 7.22 -12.34
C ALA A 132 12.03 5.84 -12.21
N THR A 133 12.97 5.50 -13.09
CA THR A 133 13.76 4.27 -12.94
C THR A 133 15.12 4.65 -12.38
N VAL A 134 15.39 4.23 -11.15
CA VAL A 134 16.66 4.48 -10.46
C VAL A 134 17.37 3.16 -10.27
N ARG A 135 18.69 3.16 -10.49
CA ARG A 135 19.53 2.03 -10.13
C ARG A 135 19.95 2.16 -8.68
N ILE A 136 19.57 1.18 -7.88
CA ILE A 136 20.06 1.01 -6.52
C ILE A 136 20.92 -0.24 -6.54
N GLU A 137 22.24 -0.05 -6.39
CA GLU A 137 23.20 -1.17 -6.34
C GLU A 137 23.01 -2.13 -7.52
N ASP A 138 23.06 -1.57 -8.73
CA ASP A 138 22.88 -2.24 -10.03
C ASP A 138 21.53 -2.92 -10.29
N THR A 139 20.59 -2.82 -9.35
CA THR A 139 19.21 -3.26 -9.55
C THR A 139 18.36 -2.08 -10.04
N PRO A 140 17.78 -2.14 -11.26
CA PRO A 140 16.85 -1.12 -11.71
C PRO A 140 15.54 -1.25 -10.92
N ILE A 141 15.15 -0.15 -10.27
CA ILE A 141 13.93 -0.04 -9.47
C ILE A 141 13.08 1.08 -10.04
N THR A 142 11.81 0.78 -10.31
CA THR A 142 10.82 1.78 -10.71
C THR A 142 10.23 2.43 -9.46
N MET A 143 10.60 3.69 -9.22
CA MET A 143 10.01 4.52 -8.19
C MET A 143 8.74 5.20 -8.70
N GLN A 144 7.76 5.31 -7.81
CA GLN A 144 6.57 6.12 -8.03
C GLN A 144 6.77 7.49 -7.38
N LEU A 145 6.48 8.53 -8.16
CA LEU A 145 6.55 9.93 -7.77
C LEU A 145 5.14 10.52 -7.86
N ALA A 146 4.75 11.33 -6.89
CA ALA A 146 3.51 12.07 -6.97
C ALA A 146 3.58 13.40 -6.23
N VAL A 147 2.73 14.33 -6.66
CA VAL A 147 2.47 15.56 -5.91
C VAL A 147 0.98 15.67 -5.65
N ILE A 148 0.64 16.19 -4.47
CA ILE A 148 -0.72 16.55 -4.10
C ILE A 148 -0.69 18.01 -3.67
N TYR A 149 -1.60 18.83 -4.18
CA TYR A 149 -1.67 20.23 -3.78
C TYR A 149 -3.09 20.79 -3.86
N SER A 150 -3.34 21.82 -3.05
CA SER A 150 -4.53 22.66 -3.09
C SER A 150 -4.26 23.87 -3.97
N ARG A 151 -5.30 24.36 -4.65
CA ARG A 151 -5.30 25.60 -5.44
C ARG A 151 -5.40 26.88 -4.58
N GLY A 152 -5.11 26.75 -3.29
CA GLY A 152 -5.21 27.83 -2.34
C GLY A 152 -6.61 28.46 -2.23
N LYS A 153 -6.60 29.71 -1.79
CA LYS A 153 -7.79 30.53 -1.55
C LYS A 153 -8.36 31.07 -2.84
N ASP A 154 -7.51 31.41 -3.80
CA ASP A 154 -7.94 32.01 -5.07
C ASP A 154 -8.55 30.98 -6.04
N GLY A 155 -8.31 29.69 -5.79
CA GLY A 155 -8.85 28.58 -6.58
C GLY A 155 -8.13 28.36 -7.91
N VAL A 156 -6.97 28.99 -8.10
CA VAL A 156 -6.14 28.91 -9.30
C VAL A 156 -4.96 27.98 -9.05
N ALA A 157 -4.77 26.97 -9.91
CA ALA A 157 -3.62 26.07 -9.81
C ALA A 157 -2.37 26.77 -10.37
N GLU A 158 -1.53 27.33 -9.50
CA GLU A 158 -0.27 27.98 -9.89
C GLU A 158 0.92 27.01 -9.87
N SER A 159 0.82 25.97 -9.04
CA SER A 159 1.76 24.85 -8.99
C SER A 159 1.53 23.94 -10.20
N GLY A 160 2.62 23.56 -10.86
CA GLY A 160 2.57 22.71 -12.05
C GLY A 160 2.27 21.24 -11.72
N ALA A 161 1.78 20.49 -12.70
CA ALA A 161 1.72 19.04 -12.62
C ALA A 161 3.11 18.41 -12.81
N VAL A 162 3.29 17.17 -12.34
CA VAL A 162 4.51 16.38 -12.60
C VAL A 162 4.23 15.31 -13.65
N SER A 163 5.11 15.21 -14.66
CA SER A 163 5.06 14.17 -15.70
C SER A 163 6.37 13.40 -15.84
N SER A 164 7.44 13.90 -15.23
CA SER A 164 8.78 13.33 -15.26
C SER A 164 9.48 13.50 -13.91
N GLU A 165 10.61 12.80 -13.73
CA GLU A 165 11.48 12.99 -12.58
C GLU A 165 12.04 14.42 -12.49
N ASN A 166 12.35 15.04 -13.62
CA ASN A 166 12.84 16.42 -13.67
C ASN A 166 11.76 17.40 -13.18
N ASP A 167 10.52 17.23 -13.62
CA ASP A 167 9.39 18.05 -13.14
C ASP A 167 9.22 17.87 -11.63
N TYR A 168 9.24 16.62 -11.16
CA TYR A 168 9.11 16.29 -9.74
C TYR A 168 10.22 16.92 -8.90
N ASN A 169 11.47 16.87 -9.35
CA ASN A 169 12.60 17.45 -8.63
C ASN A 169 12.50 18.98 -8.58
N ALA A 170 12.11 19.62 -9.69
CA ALA A 170 11.92 21.07 -9.77
C ALA A 170 10.60 21.56 -9.14
N TRP A 171 9.66 20.67 -8.82
CA TRP A 171 8.36 21.04 -8.31
C TRP A 171 8.47 21.75 -6.96
N MET A 172 7.69 22.81 -6.79
CA MET A 172 7.53 23.56 -5.55
C MET A 172 6.15 24.20 -5.58
N THR A 173 5.57 24.46 -4.40
CA THR A 173 4.35 25.24 -4.30
C THR A 173 4.61 26.67 -4.78
N ARG A 174 3.61 27.28 -5.42
CA ARG A 174 3.65 28.66 -5.94
C ARG A 174 2.44 29.43 -5.46
N GLY A 175 2.61 30.74 -5.29
CA GLY A 175 1.53 31.62 -4.82
C GLY A 175 0.99 31.25 -3.45
N ASP A 176 -0.31 31.01 -3.37
CA ASP A 176 -1.02 30.56 -2.16
C ASP A 176 -1.34 29.05 -2.15
N ASP A 177 -0.82 28.28 -3.12
CA ASP A 177 -0.94 26.83 -3.14
C ASP A 177 -0.22 26.18 -1.95
N VAL A 178 -0.81 25.11 -1.44
CA VAL A 178 -0.24 24.27 -0.37
C VAL A 178 -0.20 22.84 -0.85
N GLY A 179 0.96 22.18 -0.74
CA GLY A 179 1.11 20.83 -1.26
C GLY A 179 2.34 20.09 -0.78
N VAL A 180 2.42 18.82 -1.17
CA VAL A 180 3.46 17.89 -0.73
C VAL A 180 3.91 16.99 -1.87
N LYS A 181 5.17 16.56 -1.78
CA LYS A 181 5.74 15.54 -2.65
C LYS A 181 5.67 14.16 -1.98
N TYR A 182 5.43 13.13 -2.78
CA TYR A 182 5.52 11.72 -2.41
C TYR A 182 6.53 11.00 -3.31
N ILE A 183 7.39 10.18 -2.70
CA ILE A 183 8.33 9.31 -3.40
C ILE A 183 8.35 7.94 -2.73
N SER A 184 8.25 6.86 -3.52
CA SER A 184 8.26 5.49 -2.99
C SER A 184 9.65 4.94 -2.64
N ARG A 185 10.70 5.76 -2.74
CA ARG A 185 12.11 5.35 -2.59
C ARG A 185 12.38 4.53 -1.34
N ASP A 186 11.92 4.99 -0.17
CA ASP A 186 12.19 4.31 1.09
C ASP A 186 11.46 2.96 1.19
N VAL A 187 10.28 2.85 0.59
CA VAL A 187 9.55 1.59 0.48
C VAL A 187 10.32 0.61 -0.41
N GLU A 188 10.79 1.08 -1.57
CA GLU A 188 11.55 0.25 -2.50
C GLU A 188 12.92 -0.18 -1.95
N MET A 189 13.62 0.71 -1.24
CA MET A 189 14.87 0.37 -0.54
C MET A 189 14.65 -0.73 0.49
N ARG A 190 13.57 -0.63 1.27
CA ARG A 190 13.22 -1.64 2.28
C ARG A 190 12.88 -2.98 1.62
N ARG A 191 12.09 -2.96 0.54
CA ARG A 191 11.76 -4.15 -0.25
C ARG A 191 13.01 -4.82 -0.83
N LEU A 192 13.98 -4.04 -1.31
CA LEU A 192 15.25 -4.57 -1.82
C LEU A 192 16.08 -5.26 -0.73
N GLN A 193 16.18 -4.64 0.45
CA GLN A 193 16.89 -5.25 1.59
C GLN A 193 16.22 -6.55 2.03
N GLU A 194 14.90 -6.55 2.14
CA GLU A 194 14.09 -7.72 2.47
C GLU A 194 14.26 -8.83 1.42
N TYR A 195 14.21 -8.49 0.14
CA TYR A 195 14.45 -9.40 -0.96
C TYR A 195 15.81 -10.10 -0.86
N ARG A 196 16.89 -9.35 -0.63
CA ARG A 196 18.23 -9.92 -0.51
C ARG A 196 18.37 -10.85 0.69
N GLY A 197 17.85 -10.42 1.85
CA GLY A 197 17.86 -11.25 3.05
C GLY A 197 17.11 -12.55 2.85
N ARG A 198 15.94 -12.50 2.18
CA ARG A 198 15.15 -13.70 1.85
C ARG A 198 15.87 -14.59 0.84
N ALA A 199 16.36 -14.02 -0.26
CA ALA A 199 17.03 -14.78 -1.31
C ALA A 199 18.27 -15.51 -0.78
N GLN A 200 19.11 -14.83 0.00
CA GLN A 200 20.29 -15.44 0.62
C GLN A 200 19.88 -16.59 1.54
N LEU A 201 18.88 -16.38 2.41
CA LEU A 201 18.43 -17.42 3.34
C LEU A 201 17.86 -18.64 2.60
N ILE A 202 17.17 -18.43 1.48
CA ILE A 202 16.68 -19.54 0.65
C ILE A 202 17.85 -20.33 0.06
N VAL A 203 18.86 -19.66 -0.50
CA VAL A 203 20.06 -20.32 -1.04
C VAL A 203 20.78 -21.10 0.05
N ASP A 204 21.04 -20.49 1.21
CA ASP A 204 21.72 -21.14 2.34
C ASP A 204 20.97 -22.40 2.79
N LYS A 205 19.63 -22.38 2.79
CA LYS A 205 18.81 -23.55 3.15
C LYS A 205 18.82 -24.64 2.09
N ILE A 206 18.83 -24.28 0.82
CA ILE A 206 18.93 -25.24 -0.29
C ILE A 206 20.29 -25.96 -0.23
N GLU A 207 21.37 -25.20 -0.04
CA GLU A 207 22.72 -25.76 0.12
C GLU A 207 22.82 -26.63 1.37
N ALA A 208 22.23 -26.20 2.50
CA ALA A 208 22.21 -27.01 3.71
C ALA A 208 21.45 -28.33 3.55
N VAL A 209 20.34 -28.34 2.80
CA VAL A 209 19.59 -29.57 2.50
C VAL A 209 20.39 -30.51 1.60
N GLU A 210 21.04 -29.96 0.57
CA GLU A 210 21.93 -30.72 -0.32
C GLU A 210 23.04 -31.42 0.49
N SER A 211 23.74 -30.65 1.32
CA SER A 211 24.86 -31.17 2.11
C SER A 211 24.39 -32.18 3.18
N ALA A 212 23.25 -31.93 3.82
CA ALA A 212 22.67 -32.87 4.78
C ALA A 212 22.27 -34.19 4.12
N ALA A 213 21.63 -34.13 2.94
CA ALA A 213 21.23 -35.32 2.20
C ALA A 213 22.46 -36.12 1.70
N PHE A 214 23.52 -35.44 1.27
CA PHE A 214 24.78 -36.08 0.91
C PHE A 214 25.42 -36.80 2.10
N LEU A 215 25.48 -36.15 3.27
CA LEU A 215 26.02 -36.77 4.49
C LEU A 215 25.18 -37.96 4.98
N GLU A 216 23.85 -37.86 4.89
CA GLU A 216 22.95 -38.97 5.18
C GLU A 216 23.23 -40.18 4.26
N ALA A 217 23.36 -39.92 2.96
CA ALA A 217 23.69 -40.96 1.99
C ALA A 217 25.08 -41.56 2.24
N GLN A 218 26.09 -40.73 2.49
CA GLN A 218 27.43 -41.18 2.82
C GLN A 218 27.44 -42.06 4.07
N ASN A 219 26.76 -41.65 5.15
CA ASN A 219 26.68 -42.44 6.38
C ASN A 219 26.00 -43.79 6.11
N THR A 220 24.88 -43.79 5.39
CA THR A 220 24.14 -45.00 5.04
C THR A 220 24.99 -45.97 4.22
N CYS A 221 25.72 -45.45 3.22
CA CYS A 221 26.52 -46.26 2.31
C CYS A 221 27.88 -46.69 2.88
N SER A 222 28.41 -46.01 3.91
CA SER A 222 29.70 -46.34 4.54
C SER A 222 29.59 -47.24 5.77
N THR A 223 28.44 -47.23 6.46
CA THR A 223 28.23 -48.03 7.68
C THR A 223 27.47 -49.34 7.46
N GLY A 224 26.87 -49.53 6.28
CA GLY A 224 26.29 -50.81 5.90
C GLY A 224 27.40 -51.85 5.74
N GLY A 225 27.43 -52.89 6.56
CA GLY A 225 28.26 -54.07 6.34
C GLY A 225 27.77 -54.86 5.12
N ASP A 226 27.35 -56.12 5.30
CA ASP A 226 26.88 -56.96 4.19
C ASP A 226 25.51 -56.55 3.60
N ASN A 227 24.84 -55.54 4.18
CA ASN A 227 23.49 -55.09 3.81
C ASN A 227 23.45 -53.63 3.33
N ILE A 228 24.43 -53.20 2.54
CA ILE A 228 24.40 -51.88 1.91
C ILE A 228 23.22 -51.80 0.93
N PRO A 229 22.40 -50.73 0.97
CA PRO A 229 21.34 -50.54 -0.02
C PRO A 229 21.88 -50.58 -1.45
N THR A 230 21.15 -51.23 -2.36
CA THR A 230 21.57 -51.37 -3.76
C THR A 230 21.81 -50.03 -4.46
N TRP A 231 21.09 -48.98 -4.05
CA TRP A 231 21.26 -47.65 -4.60
C TRP A 231 22.60 -46.99 -4.25
N CYS A 232 23.30 -47.46 -3.21
CA CYS A 232 24.62 -46.94 -2.86
C CYS A 232 25.65 -47.27 -3.95
N THR A 233 25.52 -48.44 -4.59
CA THR A 233 26.52 -48.97 -5.52
C THR A 233 26.11 -48.81 -6.97
N SER A 234 24.83 -48.98 -7.30
CA SER A 234 24.34 -48.76 -8.67
C SER A 234 22.82 -48.57 -8.71
N LEU A 235 22.38 -47.32 -8.82
CA LEU A 235 21.02 -46.94 -9.21
C LEU A 235 21.08 -46.17 -10.52
N GLU A 236 20.38 -46.67 -11.54
CA GLU A 236 20.38 -46.06 -12.89
C GLU A 236 21.80 -45.81 -13.44
N GLY A 237 22.75 -46.70 -13.11
CA GLY A 237 24.15 -46.58 -13.53
C GLY A 237 24.99 -45.58 -12.72
N LYS A 238 24.44 -44.99 -11.66
CA LYS A 238 25.14 -44.06 -10.75
C LYS A 238 25.30 -44.65 -9.36
N ASN A 239 26.43 -44.34 -8.71
CA ASN A 239 26.62 -44.61 -7.29
C ASN A 239 26.16 -43.38 -6.47
N TYR A 240 26.11 -43.50 -5.13
CA TYR A 240 25.65 -42.40 -4.28
C TYR A 240 26.48 -41.12 -4.44
N THR A 241 27.77 -41.20 -4.81
CA THR A 241 28.61 -40.01 -5.03
C THR A 241 28.30 -39.23 -6.30
N LEU A 242 27.43 -39.78 -7.17
CA LEU A 242 27.08 -39.21 -8.47
C LEU A 242 25.62 -38.71 -8.56
N PHE A 243 24.87 -38.75 -7.45
CA PHE A 243 23.52 -38.20 -7.39
C PHE A 243 23.53 -36.67 -7.31
N ASN A 244 22.44 -36.06 -7.78
CA ASN A 244 22.11 -34.68 -7.42
C ASN A 244 21.32 -34.69 -6.11
N TYR A 245 21.86 -33.99 -5.10
CA TYR A 245 21.29 -33.91 -3.75
C TYR A 245 20.41 -32.68 -3.53
N TYR A 246 20.34 -31.76 -4.50
CA TYR A 246 19.38 -30.68 -4.49
C TYR A 246 17.93 -31.21 -4.61
N PRO A 247 16.93 -30.53 -4.01
CA PRO A 247 15.53 -30.80 -4.30
C PRO A 247 15.24 -30.83 -5.80
N MET A 248 14.47 -31.80 -6.28
CA MET A 248 14.16 -31.88 -7.72
C MET A 248 13.14 -30.79 -8.10
N SER A 249 13.31 -30.19 -9.27
CA SER A 249 12.41 -29.20 -9.86
C SER A 249 12.07 -29.60 -11.29
N ASP A 250 10.87 -29.26 -11.76
CA ASP A 250 10.47 -29.45 -13.16
C ASP A 250 11.20 -28.50 -14.13
N ALA A 251 11.92 -27.51 -13.60
CA ALA A 251 12.78 -26.62 -14.37
C ALA A 251 14.12 -27.26 -14.78
N ASP A 252 14.50 -28.42 -14.22
CA ASP A 252 15.61 -29.20 -14.77
C ASP A 252 15.09 -30.21 -15.80
N ASP A 253 15.44 -29.98 -17.06
CA ASP A 253 15.12 -30.84 -18.20
C ASP A 253 16.32 -31.71 -18.62
N THR A 254 17.42 -31.69 -17.86
CA THR A 254 18.65 -32.40 -18.18
C THR A 254 18.46 -33.91 -18.07
N SER A 255 18.49 -34.61 -19.21
CA SER A 255 18.41 -36.07 -19.23
C SER A 255 19.63 -36.72 -18.58
N GLY A 256 19.42 -37.74 -17.73
CA GLY A 256 20.49 -38.52 -17.13
C GLY A 256 21.00 -37.99 -15.78
N VAL A 257 20.43 -36.90 -15.25
CA VAL A 257 20.59 -36.53 -13.84
C VAL A 257 19.74 -37.47 -12.98
N VAL A 258 20.32 -37.97 -11.89
CA VAL A 258 19.64 -38.88 -10.96
C VAL A 258 19.53 -38.14 -9.63
N TYR A 259 18.30 -37.80 -9.25
CA TYR A 259 18.01 -37.04 -8.04
C TYR A 259 17.84 -37.97 -6.85
N TYR A 260 18.59 -37.72 -5.78
CA TYR A 260 18.47 -38.49 -4.53
C TYR A 260 17.06 -38.37 -3.92
N ALA A 261 16.49 -37.16 -3.95
CA ALA A 261 15.16 -36.88 -3.44
C ALA A 261 14.08 -37.71 -4.14
N ASP A 262 14.11 -37.82 -5.47
CA ASP A 262 13.15 -38.62 -6.24
C ASP A 262 13.41 -40.11 -6.10
N LYS A 263 14.63 -40.55 -6.43
CA LYS A 263 14.94 -41.96 -6.65
C LYS A 263 15.16 -42.76 -5.38
N VAL A 264 15.55 -42.10 -4.28
CA VAL A 264 15.80 -42.75 -2.99
C VAL A 264 14.75 -42.34 -1.96
N GLN A 265 14.41 -41.06 -1.87
CA GLN A 265 13.42 -40.58 -0.89
C GLN A 265 11.97 -40.62 -1.39
N GLY A 266 11.73 -40.87 -2.68
CA GLY A 266 10.37 -40.90 -3.26
C GLY A 266 9.67 -39.55 -3.29
N LYS A 267 10.42 -38.44 -3.24
CA LYS A 267 9.89 -37.08 -3.28
C LYS A 267 9.69 -36.63 -4.72
N ARG A 268 8.49 -36.17 -5.03
CA ARG A 268 8.16 -35.60 -6.34
C ARG A 268 8.92 -34.29 -6.60
N ALA A 269 9.10 -33.97 -7.87
CA ALA A 269 9.63 -32.67 -8.29
C ALA A 269 8.69 -31.52 -7.93
N TYR A 270 9.29 -30.37 -7.60
CA TYR A 270 8.58 -29.09 -7.44
C TYR A 270 8.34 -28.41 -8.79
N ALA A 271 7.16 -27.85 -8.98
CA ALA A 271 6.81 -27.03 -10.13
C ALA A 271 7.33 -25.60 -9.95
N SER A 272 8.41 -25.27 -10.64
CA SER A 272 9.06 -23.97 -10.59
C SER A 272 8.13 -22.85 -11.03
N GLY A 273 8.04 -21.77 -10.25
CA GLY A 273 7.10 -20.67 -10.51
C GLY A 273 5.65 -20.97 -10.13
N ASN A 274 5.31 -22.17 -9.66
CA ASN A 274 4.00 -22.46 -9.09
C ASN A 274 3.96 -22.02 -7.62
N LEU A 275 3.08 -21.08 -7.28
CA LEU A 275 3.02 -20.52 -5.92
C LEU A 275 2.81 -21.59 -4.83
N ALA A 276 1.88 -22.52 -5.04
CA ALA A 276 1.57 -23.53 -4.03
C ALA A 276 2.75 -24.49 -3.81
N GLU A 277 3.42 -24.88 -4.88
CA GLU A 277 4.57 -25.80 -4.80
C GLU A 277 5.82 -25.11 -4.24
N MET A 278 6.04 -23.83 -4.56
CA MET A 278 7.12 -23.04 -3.97
C MET A 278 6.86 -22.75 -2.49
N GLN A 279 5.59 -22.53 -2.09
CA GLN A 279 5.22 -22.44 -0.67
C GLN A 279 5.52 -23.75 0.07
N GLN A 280 5.21 -24.90 -0.54
CA GLN A 280 5.55 -26.20 0.03
C GLN A 280 7.07 -26.39 0.14
N MET A 281 7.83 -26.02 -0.89
CA MET A 281 9.30 -26.06 -0.85
C MET A 281 9.84 -25.22 0.31
N MET A 282 9.32 -24.01 0.53
CA MET A 282 9.74 -23.18 1.68
C MET A 282 9.47 -23.89 3.01
N ILE A 283 8.30 -24.50 3.17
CA ILE A 283 7.95 -25.27 4.38
C ILE A 283 8.93 -26.43 4.58
N ASP A 284 9.25 -27.17 3.52
CA ASP A 284 10.18 -28.31 3.56
C ASP A 284 11.62 -27.87 3.87
N LEU A 285 12.01 -26.66 3.46
CA LEU A 285 13.28 -26.01 3.83
C LEU A 285 13.29 -25.44 5.27
N GLY A 286 12.15 -25.47 5.98
CA GLY A 286 11.99 -24.87 7.30
C GLY A 286 11.91 -23.34 7.27
N LEU A 287 11.46 -22.77 6.15
CA LEU A 287 11.28 -21.34 5.93
C LEU A 287 9.78 -20.95 5.94
N PRO A 288 9.45 -19.67 6.19
CA PRO A 288 8.07 -19.21 6.06
C PRO A 288 7.55 -19.39 4.64
N ALA A 289 6.34 -19.93 4.49
CA ALA A 289 5.69 -20.11 3.18
C ALA A 289 5.61 -18.80 2.36
N ALA A 290 5.47 -17.65 3.05
CA ALA A 290 5.46 -16.33 2.42
C ALA A 290 6.75 -15.99 1.63
N TYR A 291 7.86 -16.71 1.85
CA TYR A 291 9.12 -16.48 1.14
C TYR A 291 9.10 -17.04 -0.28
N ALA A 292 8.08 -17.82 -0.64
CA ALA A 292 7.79 -18.21 -2.03
C ALA A 292 7.42 -17.01 -2.91
N GLN A 293 7.13 -15.85 -2.31
CA GLN A 293 6.97 -14.58 -3.00
C GLN A 293 7.96 -13.54 -2.49
N ASP A 294 8.42 -12.71 -3.40
CA ASP A 294 9.22 -11.55 -3.04
C ASP A 294 8.35 -10.38 -2.57
N PRO A 295 8.95 -9.29 -2.07
CA PRO A 295 8.19 -8.12 -1.61
C PRO A 295 7.42 -7.36 -2.70
N TRP A 296 7.62 -7.72 -3.98
CA TRP A 296 6.90 -7.18 -5.13
C TRP A 296 5.77 -8.12 -5.62
N GLY A 297 5.57 -9.27 -4.98
CA GLY A 297 4.53 -10.25 -5.29
C GLY A 297 4.90 -11.24 -6.40
N ARG A 298 6.16 -11.25 -6.86
CA ARG A 298 6.67 -12.21 -7.85
C ARG A 298 6.88 -13.57 -7.20
N VAL A 299 6.63 -14.65 -7.93
CA VAL A 299 6.75 -16.02 -7.43
C VAL A 299 8.18 -16.54 -7.63
N LEU A 300 8.70 -17.27 -6.64
CA LEU A 300 9.98 -17.94 -6.69
C LEU A 300 10.05 -18.94 -7.87
N MET A 301 11.18 -18.95 -8.55
CA MET A 301 11.57 -19.97 -9.50
C MET A 301 12.87 -20.59 -9.03
N TYR A 302 13.00 -21.88 -9.24
CA TYR A 302 14.10 -22.69 -8.75
C TYR A 302 14.60 -23.64 -9.84
N SER A 303 15.91 -23.61 -10.10
CA SER A 303 16.61 -24.62 -10.90
C SER A 303 17.66 -25.32 -10.04
N PRO A 304 17.58 -26.65 -9.87
CA PRO A 304 18.57 -27.44 -9.12
C PRO A 304 19.83 -27.78 -9.92
N ASN A 305 19.88 -27.46 -11.22
CA ASN A 305 21.02 -27.76 -12.09
C ASN A 305 21.18 -26.71 -13.20
N ILE A 306 21.71 -25.55 -12.85
CA ILE A 306 21.82 -24.42 -13.79
C ILE A 306 22.82 -24.69 -14.92
N THR A 307 23.78 -25.59 -14.68
CA THR A 307 24.85 -25.89 -15.64
C THR A 307 24.42 -26.94 -16.67
N GLN A 308 23.20 -27.50 -16.55
CA GLN A 308 22.67 -28.55 -17.41
C GLN A 308 23.61 -29.75 -17.54
N ARG A 309 24.40 -30.02 -16.50
CA ARG A 309 25.35 -31.12 -16.51
C ARG A 309 24.67 -32.41 -16.14
N THR A 310 25.11 -33.50 -16.76
CA THR A 310 24.67 -34.86 -16.39
C THR A 310 25.50 -35.44 -15.24
N ASP A 311 26.62 -34.80 -14.91
CA ASP A 311 27.62 -35.22 -13.92
C ASP A 311 27.97 -34.08 -12.94
N PRO A 312 28.35 -34.41 -11.70
CA PRO A 312 28.71 -33.40 -10.71
C PRO A 312 30.01 -32.63 -11.07
N PRO A 313 30.26 -31.45 -10.49
CA PRO A 313 29.40 -30.70 -9.55
C PRO A 313 28.15 -30.11 -10.19
N PHE A 314 27.02 -30.28 -9.50
CA PHE A 314 25.76 -29.60 -9.79
C PHE A 314 25.70 -28.27 -9.05
N SER A 315 24.93 -27.33 -9.58
CA SER A 315 24.69 -26.04 -8.94
C SER A 315 23.24 -25.64 -9.10
N ALA A 316 22.70 -24.97 -8.08
CA ALA A 316 21.33 -24.49 -8.09
C ALA A 316 21.26 -22.97 -8.23
N SER A 317 20.15 -22.46 -8.75
CA SER A 317 19.81 -21.05 -8.71
C SER A 317 18.35 -20.85 -8.35
N ILE A 318 18.10 -19.66 -7.80
CA ILE A 318 16.77 -19.14 -7.59
C ILE A 318 16.63 -17.79 -8.27
N CYS A 319 15.41 -17.45 -8.65
CA CYS A 319 15.03 -16.10 -9.06
C CYS A 319 13.53 -15.89 -8.79
N PHE A 320 13.00 -14.69 -9.00
CA PHE A 320 11.58 -14.41 -8.86
C PHE A 320 11.00 -13.89 -10.18
N SER A 321 9.96 -14.56 -10.69
CA SER A 321 9.41 -14.30 -12.02
C SER A 321 8.46 -13.10 -12.05
N SER A 322 8.64 -12.21 -13.04
CA SER A 322 7.65 -11.19 -13.42
C SER A 322 6.74 -11.64 -14.59
N GLY A 323 6.62 -12.95 -14.85
CA GLY A 323 5.87 -13.51 -15.99
C GLY A 323 6.75 -14.15 -17.08
N GLU A 324 8.07 -14.15 -16.92
CA GLU A 324 9.03 -14.88 -17.78
C GLU A 324 9.93 -15.78 -16.92
N ASN A 325 10.49 -16.84 -17.51
CA ASN A 325 11.45 -17.71 -16.82
C ASN A 325 12.77 -16.94 -16.59
N CYS A 326 12.99 -16.51 -15.35
CA CYS A 326 14.17 -15.74 -14.97
C CYS A 326 15.43 -16.61 -14.76
N LEU A 327 15.32 -17.94 -14.93
CA LEU A 327 16.42 -18.89 -14.83
C LEU A 327 17.21 -19.02 -16.15
N ASN A 328 16.68 -18.51 -17.27
CA ASN A 328 17.31 -18.53 -18.60
C ASN A 328 18.29 -17.35 -18.84
N ARG A 329 18.79 -16.72 -17.78
CA ARG A 329 19.74 -15.60 -17.84
C ARG A 329 21.10 -16.00 -17.33
#